data_AF-A0A919UML6-F1
#
_entry.id   AF-A0A919UML6-F1
#
_cell.length_a   1.000
_cell.length_b   1.000
_cell.length_c   1.000
_cell.angle_alpha   90.00
_cell.angle_beta   90.00
_cell.angle_gamma   90.00
#
_symmetry.space_group_name_H-M   'P 1'
#
loop_
_entity.id
_entity.type
_entity.pdbx_description
1 polymer ?
#
loop_
_entity_poly.entity_id
_entity_poly.type
_entity_poly.pdbx_seq_one_letter_code
_entity_poly.pdbx_strand_id
1 'polypeptide(L)'
;MRNSRKLGLSVLVTLLMALTGTLALSTPASAWVYCNSVSRVLGGYDGETEIYYPTYNDNSTNCDMRINENGSAGQREAIRQLQFNLNVCYGPNRWDQSRAHVTNHLSVDGKYGPNTRGAVNAVQKHLNAHEGASLQEDGYAGPQTRSRMHHPSIGGYCIMPATTPYPPIVAP
;
A
#
# COMPACT_ATOMS: atom_id res chain seq x y z
N MET A 1 -23.16 -33.61 -82.06
CA MET A 1 -22.20 -34.47 -81.32
C MET A 1 -21.14 -33.57 -80.70
N ARG A 2 -20.93 -33.67 -79.37
CA ARG A 2 -19.62 -33.62 -78.68
C ARG A 2 -18.84 -32.28 -78.77
N ASN A 3 -18.31 -31.63 -77.73
CA ASN A 3 -18.05 -31.97 -76.34
C ASN A 3 -17.69 -30.67 -75.59
N SER A 4 -17.89 -30.68 -74.29
CA SER A 4 -17.44 -29.70 -73.29
C SER A 4 -15.90 -29.53 -73.24
N ARG A 5 -15.42 -28.35 -72.78
CA ARG A 5 -14.48 -28.17 -71.64
C ARG A 5 -13.99 -26.71 -71.45
N LYS A 6 -14.50 -26.10 -70.37
CA LYS A 6 -13.89 -25.33 -69.25
C LYS A 6 -12.61 -24.47 -69.39
N LEU A 7 -12.62 -23.42 -68.55
CA LEU A 7 -11.53 -22.62 -67.90
C LEU A 7 -10.87 -21.56 -68.81
N GLY A 8 -10.74 -20.27 -68.47
CA GLY A 8 -10.83 -19.52 -67.22
C GLY A 8 -9.64 -18.53 -67.16
N LEU A 9 -9.87 -17.24 -66.88
CA LEU A 9 -8.92 -16.17 -66.45
C LEU A 9 -9.62 -14.82 -66.74
N SER A 10 -9.53 -13.72 -65.99
CA SER A 10 -8.95 -13.38 -64.70
C SER A 10 -9.52 -11.97 -64.39
N VAL A 11 -10.30 -11.80 -63.33
CA VAL A 11 -10.69 -10.45 -62.86
C VAL A 11 -9.92 -10.18 -61.58
N LEU A 12 -8.93 -9.31 -61.70
CA LEU A 12 -8.13 -8.78 -60.59
C LEU A 12 -9.06 -7.89 -59.74
N VAL A 13 -9.38 -8.31 -58.52
CA VAL A 13 -10.04 -7.47 -57.52
C VAL A 13 -8.99 -7.09 -56.48
N THR A 14 -8.51 -5.86 -56.54
CA THR A 14 -7.63 -5.26 -55.54
C THR A 14 -8.43 -4.95 -54.28
N LEU A 15 -8.28 -5.78 -53.24
CA LEU A 15 -8.79 -5.51 -51.89
C LEU A 15 -7.77 -4.62 -51.15
N LEU A 16 -8.09 -3.33 -50.97
CA LEU A 16 -7.39 -2.47 -50.00
C LEU A 16 -7.92 -2.80 -48.60
N MET A 17 -7.15 -3.55 -47.80
CA MET A 17 -7.36 -3.61 -46.35
C MET A 17 -6.58 -2.48 -45.69
N ALA A 18 -7.27 -1.41 -45.31
CA ALA A 18 -6.73 -0.40 -44.40
C ALA A 18 -6.69 -0.99 -42.98
N LEU A 19 -5.54 -1.57 -42.60
CA LEU A 19 -5.23 -1.89 -41.20
C LEU A 19 -4.96 -0.58 -40.46
N THR A 20 -6.00 0.02 -39.87
CA THR A 20 -5.85 1.01 -38.81
C THR A 20 -5.37 0.28 -37.56
N GLY A 21 -4.05 0.09 -37.44
CA GLY A 21 -3.41 -0.40 -36.23
C GLY A 21 -3.56 0.63 -35.12
N THR A 22 -4.50 0.41 -34.21
CA THR A 22 -4.56 1.15 -32.94
C THR A 22 -3.35 0.72 -32.11
N LEU A 23 -2.36 1.61 -31.99
CA LEU A 23 -1.30 1.46 -30.99
C LEU A 23 -1.96 1.60 -29.62
N ALA A 24 -2.32 0.47 -29.01
CA ALA A 24 -2.62 0.41 -27.59
C ALA A 24 -1.33 0.79 -26.86
N LEU A 25 -1.23 2.03 -26.40
CA LEU A 25 -0.24 2.45 -25.42
C LEU A 25 -0.59 1.68 -24.13
N SER A 26 -0.06 0.48 -23.98
CA SER A 26 -0.09 -0.21 -22.70
C SER A 26 0.68 0.67 -21.72
N THR A 27 -0.04 1.28 -20.78
CA THR A 27 0.62 1.91 -19.64
C THR A 27 1.49 0.84 -18.98
N PRO A 28 2.76 1.14 -18.66
CA PRO A 28 3.58 0.17 -17.95
C PRO A 28 2.84 -0.18 -16.66
N ALA A 29 2.62 -1.47 -16.42
CA ALA A 29 2.19 -1.92 -15.10
C ALA A 29 3.29 -1.51 -14.12
N SER A 30 3.02 -0.52 -13.28
CA SER A 30 3.96 -0.12 -12.23
C SER A 30 4.11 -1.31 -11.29
N ALA A 31 5.28 -1.96 -11.30
CA ALA A 31 5.61 -2.94 -10.29
C ALA A 31 5.66 -2.22 -8.93
N TRP A 32 4.88 -2.69 -7.97
CA TRP A 32 4.89 -2.13 -6.62
C TRP A 32 6.28 -2.29 -6.01
N VAL A 33 6.85 -1.19 -5.50
CA VAL A 33 8.10 -1.21 -4.73
C VAL A 33 7.77 -1.57 -3.29
N TYR A 34 8.30 -2.69 -2.79
CA TYR A 34 8.01 -3.16 -1.44
C TYR A 34 8.99 -2.60 -0.42
N CYS A 35 8.49 -2.21 0.75
CA CYS A 35 9.35 -1.80 1.85
C CYS A 35 10.24 -2.97 2.28
N ASN A 36 11.53 -2.71 2.41
CA ASN A 36 12.55 -3.71 2.70
C ASN A 36 13.54 -3.24 3.77
N SER A 37 13.30 -2.13 4.43
CA SER A 37 14.06 -1.68 5.58
C SER A 37 13.23 -0.84 6.54
N VAL A 38 13.84 -0.38 7.64
CA VAL A 38 13.22 0.49 8.64
C VAL A 38 14.16 1.66 8.85
N SER A 39 13.65 2.87 8.72
CA SER A 39 14.42 4.10 8.88
C SER A 39 13.76 5.01 9.90
N ARG A 40 14.55 5.98 10.38
CA ARG A 40 14.03 7.12 11.14
C ARG A 40 13.53 8.15 10.15
N VAL A 41 12.29 8.58 10.34
CA VAL A 41 11.71 9.69 9.57
C VAL A 41 11.09 10.69 10.52
N LEU A 42 10.90 11.91 10.04
CA LEU A 42 10.28 12.97 10.82
C LEU A 42 8.76 12.77 10.87
N GLY A 43 8.20 12.97 12.04
CA GLY A 43 6.79 12.85 12.39
C GLY A 43 6.33 14.03 13.25
N GLY A 44 5.08 13.96 13.68
CA GLY A 44 4.49 14.95 14.56
C GLY A 44 4.10 16.25 13.85
N TYR A 45 3.41 17.12 14.59
CA TYR A 45 3.05 18.47 14.13
C TYR A 45 4.26 19.41 14.07
N ASP A 46 5.27 19.13 14.89
CA ASP A 46 6.55 19.85 14.92
C ASP A 46 7.41 19.53 13.69
N GLY A 47 7.21 18.36 13.07
CA GLY A 47 8.06 17.89 11.98
C GLY A 47 9.49 17.60 12.42
N GLU A 48 9.73 17.51 13.73
CA GLU A 48 11.05 17.29 14.34
C GLU A 48 11.11 15.97 15.11
N THR A 49 9.96 15.41 15.49
CA THR A 49 9.94 14.16 16.25
C THR A 49 10.27 12.96 15.35
N GLU A 50 11.29 12.18 15.71
CA GLU A 50 11.66 10.96 14.97
C GLU A 50 10.72 9.78 15.28
N ILE A 51 10.31 9.06 14.23
CA ILE A 51 9.56 7.80 14.29
C ILE A 51 10.27 6.68 13.53
N TYR A 52 10.05 5.42 13.96
CA TYR A 52 10.46 4.24 13.20
C TYR A 52 9.45 3.92 12.10
N TYR A 53 9.91 3.94 10.86
CA TYR A 53 9.05 3.85 9.68
C TYR A 53 9.59 2.86 8.66
N PRO A 54 8.76 1.92 8.14
CA PRO A 54 9.24 1.02 7.11
C PRO A 54 9.46 1.73 5.77
N THR A 55 10.64 1.56 5.20
CA THR A 55 11.10 2.27 3.99
C THR A 55 11.58 1.27 2.93
N TYR A 56 11.80 1.77 1.73
CA TYR A 56 12.54 1.08 0.69
C TYR A 56 13.96 1.64 0.60
N ASN A 57 14.96 0.76 0.64
CA ASN A 57 16.40 1.06 0.57
C ASN A 57 16.83 2.24 1.46
N ASP A 58 16.28 2.31 2.67
CA ASP A 58 16.58 3.30 3.70
C ASP A 58 16.26 4.76 3.37
N ASN A 59 15.59 5.03 2.25
CA ASN A 59 15.44 6.39 1.74
C ASN A 59 14.04 6.77 1.26
N SER A 60 13.17 5.78 0.98
CA SER A 60 11.84 6.04 0.42
C SER A 60 10.74 5.56 1.35
N THR A 61 9.86 6.48 1.76
CA THR A 61 8.60 6.16 2.45
C THR A 61 7.51 5.71 1.48
N ASN A 62 7.70 5.93 0.17
CA ASN A 62 6.77 5.54 -0.87
C ASN A 62 7.02 4.08 -1.31
N CYS A 63 6.69 3.15 -0.42
CA CYS A 63 6.77 1.73 -0.64
C CYS A 63 5.53 1.01 -0.09
N ASP A 64 5.22 -0.14 -0.65
CA ASP A 64 4.07 -0.95 -0.29
C ASP A 64 4.46 -2.08 0.66
N MET A 65 3.50 -2.54 1.47
CA MET A 65 3.61 -3.68 2.36
C MET A 65 2.66 -4.82 1.98
N ARG A 66 2.08 -4.79 0.76
CA ARG A 66 0.97 -5.65 0.32
C ARG A 66 1.19 -7.14 0.46
N ILE A 67 2.40 -7.71 0.28
CA ILE A 67 2.67 -9.15 0.51
C ILE A 67 4.16 -9.36 0.76
N ASN A 68 4.53 -10.05 1.85
CA ASN A 68 5.62 -11.03 1.80
C ASN A 68 5.63 -12.04 2.98
N GLU A 69 4.71 -13.00 2.99
CA GLU A 69 4.75 -14.12 3.96
C GLU A 69 6.10 -14.87 3.91
N ASN A 70 6.79 -14.82 2.76
CA ASN A 70 8.12 -15.36 2.52
C ASN A 70 9.14 -14.29 2.08
N GLY A 71 9.03 -13.07 2.61
CA GLY A 71 9.90 -11.98 2.18
C GLY A 71 11.36 -12.12 2.50
N SER A 72 12.15 -11.27 1.85
CA SER A 72 13.54 -11.06 2.21
C SER A 72 13.64 -10.67 3.70
N ALA A 73 14.83 -10.83 4.28
CA ALA A 73 15.05 -10.46 5.68
C ALA A 73 14.60 -9.02 5.97
N GLY A 74 14.90 -8.09 5.05
CA GLY A 74 14.50 -6.69 5.16
C GLY A 74 12.99 -6.45 5.05
N GLN A 75 12.29 -7.17 4.17
CA GLN A 75 10.82 -7.08 4.08
C GLN A 75 10.15 -7.61 5.35
N ARG A 76 10.65 -8.73 5.90
CA ARG A 76 10.16 -9.26 7.18
C ARG A 76 10.41 -8.27 8.32
N GLU A 77 11.54 -7.56 8.29
CA GLU A 77 11.83 -6.52 9.28
C GLU A 77 10.87 -5.33 9.18
N ALA A 78 10.61 -4.85 7.97
CA ALA A 78 9.59 -3.84 7.73
C ALA A 78 8.22 -4.28 8.27
N ILE A 79 7.83 -5.55 8.07
CA ILE A 79 6.58 -6.12 8.61
C ILE A 79 6.60 -6.21 10.13
N ARG A 80 7.72 -6.59 10.77
CA ARG A 80 7.84 -6.57 12.24
C ARG A 80 7.62 -5.18 12.80
N GLN A 81 8.20 -4.16 12.15
CA GLN A 81 7.98 -2.78 12.56
C GLN A 81 6.49 -2.40 12.46
N LEU A 82 5.80 -2.78 11.38
CA LEU A 82 4.36 -2.55 11.27
C LEU A 82 3.56 -3.25 12.38
N GLN A 83 3.86 -4.52 12.66
CA GLN A 83 3.18 -5.29 13.71
C GLN A 83 3.42 -4.68 15.10
N PHE A 84 4.65 -4.23 15.37
CA PHE A 84 4.98 -3.47 16.57
C PHE A 84 4.17 -2.17 16.66
N ASN A 85 4.10 -1.39 15.57
CA ASN A 85 3.33 -0.14 15.53
C ASN A 85 1.84 -0.39 15.82
N LEU A 86 1.26 -1.42 15.21
CA LEU A 86 -0.13 -1.81 15.45
C LEU A 86 -0.36 -2.16 16.92
N ASN A 87 0.52 -2.96 17.53
CA ASN A 87 0.42 -3.31 18.95
C ASN A 87 0.52 -2.09 19.88
N VAL A 88 1.47 -1.21 19.62
CA VAL A 88 1.81 -0.09 20.51
C VAL A 88 0.85 1.08 20.38
N CYS A 89 0.33 1.34 19.18
CA CYS A 89 -0.55 2.50 18.95
C CYS A 89 -2.03 2.15 18.85
N TYR A 90 -2.35 0.91 18.50
CA TYR A 90 -3.72 0.49 18.21
C TYR A 90 -4.16 -0.78 18.96
N GLY A 91 -3.24 -1.46 19.65
CA GLY A 91 -3.50 -2.72 20.34
C GLY A 91 -4.08 -2.54 21.75
N PRO A 92 -4.33 -3.65 22.47
CA PRO A 92 -4.89 -3.61 23.82
C PRO A 92 -3.93 -3.02 24.86
N ASN A 93 -2.62 -3.14 24.65
CA ASN A 93 -1.56 -2.67 25.56
C ASN A 93 -0.84 -1.43 25.02
N ARG A 94 -1.58 -0.57 24.33
CA ARG A 94 -1.07 0.64 23.70
C ARG A 94 -0.59 1.68 24.72
N TRP A 95 0.37 2.51 24.33
CA TRP A 95 1.00 3.50 25.24
C TRP A 95 0.01 4.54 25.76
N ASP A 96 -0.82 5.09 24.87
CA ASP A 96 -1.93 5.95 25.27
C ASP A 96 -3.18 5.11 25.51
N GLN A 97 -3.53 4.89 26.78
CA GLN A 97 -4.70 4.12 27.19
C GLN A 97 -6.01 4.94 27.20
N SER A 98 -5.97 6.25 26.93
CA SER A 98 -7.15 7.13 27.06
C SER A 98 -8.26 6.90 26.02
N ARG A 99 -7.91 6.36 24.85
CA ARG A 99 -8.84 5.98 23.76
C ARG A 99 -9.31 4.51 23.87
N ALA A 100 -10.18 4.06 22.97
CA ALA A 100 -10.45 2.63 22.80
C ALA A 100 -9.32 1.97 21.98
N HIS A 101 -9.04 0.69 22.21
CA HIS A 101 -8.16 -0.07 21.32
C HIS A 101 -8.90 -0.39 20.02
N VAL A 102 -8.16 -0.49 18.92
CA VAL A 102 -8.70 -0.72 17.56
C VAL A 102 -8.43 -2.13 17.07
N THR A 103 -7.35 -2.73 17.56
CA THR A 103 -6.87 -4.04 17.10
C THR A 103 -6.64 -4.98 18.28
N ASN A 104 -6.66 -6.29 18.01
CA ASN A 104 -6.18 -7.30 18.94
C ASN A 104 -4.65 -7.30 18.99
N HIS A 105 -4.08 -7.88 20.05
CA HIS A 105 -2.63 -8.10 20.11
C HIS A 105 -2.16 -9.03 18.99
N LEU A 106 -1.10 -8.62 18.29
CA LEU A 106 -0.45 -9.35 17.20
C LEU A 106 0.88 -9.94 17.65
N SER A 107 1.21 -11.13 17.17
CA SER A 107 2.59 -11.60 17.18
C SER A 107 3.46 -10.76 16.24
N VAL A 108 4.67 -10.41 16.68
CA VAL A 108 5.66 -9.68 15.88
C VAL A 108 6.58 -10.68 15.19
N ASP A 109 6.06 -11.36 14.16
CA ASP A 109 6.73 -12.47 13.49
C ASP A 109 7.32 -12.11 12.11
N GLY A 110 7.02 -10.91 11.61
CA GLY A 110 7.46 -10.45 10.29
C GLY A 110 6.68 -11.07 9.13
N LYS A 111 5.53 -11.69 9.39
CA LYS A 111 4.64 -12.26 8.37
C LYS A 111 3.40 -11.39 8.20
N TYR A 112 3.14 -10.96 6.97
CA TYR A 112 1.90 -10.24 6.65
C TYR A 112 0.75 -11.23 6.45
N GLY A 113 0.41 -11.99 7.51
CA GLY A 113 -0.64 -12.99 7.48
C GLY A 113 -2.04 -12.39 7.71
N PRO A 114 -3.07 -13.25 7.80
CA PRO A 114 -4.47 -12.83 7.99
C PRO A 114 -4.68 -11.90 9.20
N ASN A 115 -3.98 -12.15 10.31
CA ASN A 115 -4.09 -11.33 11.52
C ASN A 115 -3.56 -9.90 11.31
N THR A 116 -2.39 -9.76 10.68
CA THR A 116 -1.83 -8.44 10.35
C THR A 116 -2.73 -7.71 9.35
N ARG A 117 -3.23 -8.40 8.32
CA ARG A 117 -4.16 -7.83 7.34
C ARG A 117 -5.46 -7.36 7.99
N GLY A 118 -6.03 -8.16 8.89
CA GLY A 118 -7.23 -7.81 9.65
C GLY A 118 -7.02 -6.59 10.55
N ALA A 119 -5.88 -6.50 11.24
CA ALA A 119 -5.55 -5.35 12.07
C ALA A 119 -5.39 -4.07 11.25
N VAL A 120 -4.73 -4.13 10.09
CA VAL A 120 -4.62 -2.96 9.19
C VAL A 120 -5.98 -2.54 8.67
N ASN A 121 -6.86 -3.49 8.32
CA ASN A 121 -8.22 -3.17 7.89
C ASN A 121 -9.03 -2.46 9.00
N ALA A 122 -8.88 -2.90 10.26
CA ALA A 122 -9.52 -2.25 11.40
C ALA A 122 -9.00 -0.82 11.61
N VAL A 123 -7.70 -0.60 11.46
CA VAL A 123 -7.10 0.74 11.53
C VAL A 123 -7.59 1.62 10.37
N GLN A 124 -7.65 1.12 9.14
CA GLN A 124 -8.18 1.89 8.00
C GLN A 124 -9.62 2.34 8.26
N LYS A 125 -10.50 1.45 8.74
CA LYS A 125 -11.87 1.77 9.15
C LYS A 125 -11.92 2.83 10.24
N HIS A 126 -11.09 2.68 11.27
CA HIS A 126 -11.02 3.63 12.36
C HIS A 126 -10.60 5.03 11.88
N LEU A 127 -9.55 5.12 11.08
CA LEU A 127 -9.06 6.39 10.51
C LEU A 127 -10.09 7.03 9.58
N ASN A 128 -10.84 6.24 8.81
CA ASN A 128 -11.94 6.75 7.99
C ASN A 128 -13.07 7.32 8.86
N ALA A 129 -13.50 6.59 9.88
CA ALA A 129 -14.64 6.95 10.72
C ALA A 129 -14.34 8.12 11.67
N HIS A 130 -13.13 8.23 12.19
CA HIS A 130 -12.79 9.18 13.25
C HIS A 130 -11.84 10.30 12.80
N GLU A 131 -11.09 10.12 11.72
CA GLU A 131 -10.08 11.08 11.25
C GLU A 131 -10.32 11.56 9.80
N GLY A 132 -11.38 11.10 9.15
CA GLY A 132 -11.73 11.52 7.78
C GLY A 132 -10.69 11.13 6.73
N ALA A 133 -9.90 10.08 6.98
CA ALA A 133 -8.71 9.76 6.20
C ALA A 133 -8.98 9.35 4.74
N SER A 134 -10.22 8.96 4.40
CA SER A 134 -10.65 8.56 3.04
C SER A 134 -9.78 7.47 2.41
N LEU A 135 -9.35 6.50 3.22
CA LEU A 135 -8.54 5.37 2.84
C LEU A 135 -9.37 4.24 2.22
N GLN A 136 -8.76 3.50 1.31
CA GLN A 136 -9.29 2.20 0.89
C GLN A 136 -9.13 1.18 2.04
N GLU A 137 -10.21 0.50 2.38
CA GLU A 137 -10.24 -0.52 3.44
C GLU A 137 -9.87 -1.91 2.91
N ASP A 138 -8.67 -2.06 2.36
CA ASP A 138 -8.17 -3.28 1.70
C ASP A 138 -7.34 -4.21 2.61
N GLY A 139 -7.03 -3.74 3.83
CA GLY A 139 -6.17 -4.42 4.79
C GLY A 139 -4.68 -4.31 4.48
N TYR A 140 -4.30 -3.43 3.56
CA TYR A 140 -2.93 -3.26 3.12
C TYR A 140 -2.32 -1.95 3.59
N ALA A 141 -1.18 -2.04 4.28
CA ALA A 141 -0.44 -0.88 4.77
C ALA A 141 0.41 -0.25 3.65
N GLY A 142 -0.24 0.20 2.58
CA GLY A 142 0.40 0.96 1.51
C GLY A 142 0.83 2.36 1.94
N PRO A 143 1.49 3.14 1.07
CA PRO A 143 1.97 4.49 1.39
C PRO A 143 0.87 5.41 1.98
N GLN A 144 -0.32 5.41 1.38
CA GLN A 144 -1.44 6.25 1.84
C GLN A 144 -1.96 5.84 3.22
N THR A 145 -2.09 4.54 3.48
CA THR A 145 -2.51 4.05 4.81
C THR A 145 -1.47 4.42 5.86
N ARG A 146 -0.18 4.13 5.60
CA ARG A 146 0.90 4.39 6.57
C ARG A 146 1.16 5.87 6.78
N SER A 147 0.88 6.73 5.82
CA SER A 147 0.99 8.18 6.02
C SER A 147 -0.09 8.75 6.94
N ARG A 148 -1.18 7.99 7.18
CA ARG A 148 -2.29 8.36 8.08
C ARG A 148 -2.30 7.56 9.39
N MET A 149 -1.44 6.56 9.51
CA MET A 149 -1.31 5.78 10.73
C MET A 149 -0.45 6.52 11.75
N HIS A 150 -0.69 6.24 13.03
CA HIS A 150 0.21 6.60 14.10
C HIS A 150 1.34 5.57 14.19
N HIS A 151 2.54 6.09 14.42
CA HIS A 151 3.79 5.35 14.57
C HIS A 151 4.40 5.69 15.94
N PRO A 152 5.06 4.73 16.59
CA PRO A 152 5.80 4.98 17.80
C PRO A 152 6.98 5.90 17.51
N SER A 153 7.02 7.03 18.20
CA SER A 153 8.19 7.92 18.26
C SER A 153 9.27 7.33 19.14
N ILE A 154 10.50 7.81 18.96
CA ILE A 154 11.62 7.47 19.84
C ILE A 154 11.34 7.90 21.29
N GLY A 155 10.54 8.95 21.48
CA GLY A 155 10.13 9.46 22.79
C GLY A 155 9.02 8.69 23.49
N GLY A 156 8.46 7.64 22.89
CA GLY A 156 7.43 6.80 23.53
C GLY A 156 5.98 7.27 23.33
N TYR A 157 5.70 8.00 22.26
CA TYR A 157 4.34 8.45 21.90
C TYR A 157 3.94 7.97 20.52
N CYS A 158 2.64 7.87 20.26
CA CYS A 158 2.12 7.52 18.94
C CYS A 158 1.79 8.79 18.17
N ILE A 159 2.47 9.01 17.04
CA ILE A 159 2.32 10.21 16.20
C ILE A 159 2.29 9.85 14.72
N MET A 160 1.66 10.67 13.89
CA MET A 160 1.69 10.48 12.44
C MET A 160 3.00 10.98 11.81
N PRO A 161 3.41 10.47 10.64
CA PRO A 161 4.54 11.00 9.88
C PRO A 161 4.27 12.44 9.40
N ALA A 162 5.32 13.25 9.25
CA ALA A 162 5.21 14.64 8.78
C ALA A 162 4.87 14.73 7.28
N THR A 163 4.79 13.60 6.58
CA THR A 163 4.63 13.50 5.13
C THR A 163 3.22 13.79 4.60
N THR A 164 2.24 14.10 5.47
CA THR A 164 0.90 14.53 5.07
C THR A 164 0.55 15.88 5.68
N PRO A 165 -0.18 16.76 4.97
CA PRO A 165 -0.94 17.80 5.63
C PRO A 165 -1.84 17.11 6.66
N TYR A 166 -1.64 17.42 7.95
CA TYR A 166 -2.51 16.95 9.02
C TYR A 166 -3.96 17.28 8.62
N PRO A 167 -4.93 16.37 8.80
CA PRO A 167 -6.32 16.79 8.69
C PRO A 167 -6.53 17.99 9.62
N PRO A 168 -7.27 19.04 9.20
CA PRO A 168 -7.59 20.14 10.10
C PRO A 168 -8.23 19.52 11.35
N ILE A 169 -7.76 19.93 12.52
CA ILE A 169 -8.38 19.57 13.79
C ILE A 169 -9.81 20.11 13.69
N VAL A 170 -10.78 19.25 13.37
CA VAL A 170 -12.19 19.61 13.49
C VAL A 170 -12.42 19.65 15.00
N ALA A 171 -12.32 20.87 15.55
CA ALA A 171 -12.69 21.15 16.92
C ALA A 171 -14.16 20.73 17.14
N PRO A 172 -14.52 20.27 18.36
CA PRO A 172 -15.85 19.73 18.67
C PRO A 172 -17.00 20.69 18.36
#